data_AF-A0A961PYD8-F1
#
_entry.id   AF-A0A961PYD8-F1
#
_cell.length_a   1.000
_cell.length_b   1.000
_cell.length_c   1.000
_cell.angle_alpha   90.00
_cell.angle_beta   90.00
_cell.angle_gamma   90.00
#
_symmetry.space_group_name_H-M   'P 1'
#
loop_
_entity.id
_entity.type
_entity.pdbx_description
1 polymer ?
#
loop_
_entity_poly.entity_id
_entity_poly.type
_entity_poly.pdbx_seq_one_letter_code
_entity_poly.pdbx_strand_id
1 'polypeptide(L)'
;MSLGERIALRAMGLLDPETAHGVALGLLNAGLGPRRDPSRSPRLATRLAGLDLPNPLGLAAGFDKNAGAAEGLLRFGFAFVEVGTVTIRPQAGNPRPRLFRLAADQAIINRMGFNNDGAHAVGLRLAARAQHRTGHGDGPVVGVNIGKSKAVPDDDQA
;
A
#
# COMPACT_ATOMS: atom_id res chain seq x y z
N MET A 1 12.74 17.51 -1.91
CA MET A 1 11.28 17.66 -1.71
C MET A 1 10.85 19.06 -2.08
N SER A 2 9.71 19.21 -2.77
CA SER A 2 9.16 20.52 -3.11
C SER A 2 8.59 21.24 -1.87
N LEU A 3 8.32 22.54 -1.98
CA LEU A 3 7.66 23.30 -0.92
C LEU A 3 6.27 22.74 -0.61
N GLY A 4 5.49 22.39 -1.65
CA GLY A 4 4.17 21.79 -1.51
C GLY A 4 4.19 20.46 -0.75
N GLU A 5 5.18 19.59 -1.03
CA GLU A 5 5.34 18.33 -0.30
C GLU A 5 5.62 18.56 1.20
N ARG A 6 6.44 19.57 1.54
CA ARG A 6 6.72 19.90 2.95
C ARG A 6 5.49 20.43 3.67
N ILE A 7 4.70 21.28 3.02
CA ILE A 7 3.44 21.79 3.56
C ILE A 7 2.46 20.64 3.79
N ALA A 8 2.29 19.76 2.79
CA ALA A 8 1.43 18.59 2.90
C ALA A 8 1.84 17.67 4.05
N LEU A 9 3.13 17.35 4.19
CA LEU A 9 3.61 16.52 5.30
C LEU A 9 3.37 17.16 6.67
N ARG A 10 3.56 18.48 6.80
CA ARG A 10 3.26 19.19 8.06
C ARG A 10 1.77 19.14 8.38
N ALA A 11 0.90 19.38 7.39
CA ALA A 11 -0.55 19.29 7.56
C ALA A 11 -0.99 17.88 7.98
N MET A 12 -0.43 16.84 7.37
CA MET A 12 -0.65 15.44 7.75
C MET A 12 -0.19 15.10 9.17
N GLY A 13 0.81 15.84 9.67
CA GLY A 13 1.28 15.74 11.05
C GLY A 13 0.25 16.21 12.09
N LEU A 14 -0.68 17.08 11.70
CA LEU A 14 -1.71 17.65 12.58
C LEU A 14 -2.94 16.75 12.74
N LEU A 15 -3.12 15.76 11.88
CA LEU A 15 -4.28 14.86 11.90
C LEU A 15 -4.03 13.64 12.80
N ASP A 16 -5.09 12.95 13.21
CA ASP A 16 -4.96 11.56 13.70
C ASP A 16 -4.26 10.71 12.62
N PRO A 17 -3.31 9.82 12.97
CA PRO A 17 -2.56 9.05 11.98
C PRO A 17 -3.42 8.16 11.07
N GLU A 18 -4.51 7.57 11.56
CA GLU A 18 -5.38 6.75 10.72
C GLU A 18 -6.17 7.64 9.75
N THR A 19 -6.61 8.82 10.19
CA THR A 19 -7.21 9.84 9.32
C THR A 19 -6.22 10.36 8.28
N ALA A 20 -5.00 10.72 8.68
CA ALA A 20 -3.94 11.19 7.79
C ALA A 20 -3.65 10.15 6.70
N HIS A 21 -3.58 8.88 7.08
CA HIS A 21 -3.36 7.77 6.17
C HIS A 21 -4.51 7.62 5.16
N GLY A 22 -5.78 7.70 5.62
CA GLY A 22 -6.93 7.68 4.73
C GLY A 22 -6.95 8.84 3.72
N VAL A 23 -6.62 10.05 4.17
CA VAL A 23 -6.46 11.23 3.30
C VAL A 23 -5.36 10.99 2.26
N ALA A 24 -4.23 10.41 2.67
CA ALA A 24 -3.11 10.12 1.77
C ALA A 24 -3.53 9.17 0.65
N LEU A 25 -4.20 8.07 1.00
CA LEU A 25 -4.68 7.09 0.02
C LEU A 25 -5.72 7.71 -0.92
N GLY A 26 -6.63 8.54 -0.42
CA GLY A 26 -7.60 9.25 -1.23
C GLY A 26 -6.94 10.17 -2.27
N LEU A 27 -5.95 10.96 -1.85
CA LEU A 27 -5.20 11.85 -2.74
C LEU A 27 -4.39 11.05 -3.78
N LEU A 28 -3.74 9.96 -3.37
CA LEU A 28 -2.98 9.10 -4.27
C LEU A 28 -3.89 8.42 -5.31
N ASN A 29 -5.07 7.94 -4.89
CA ASN A 29 -6.06 7.38 -5.80
C ASN A 29 -6.58 8.43 -6.80
N ALA A 30 -6.76 9.67 -6.35
CA ALA A 30 -7.10 10.80 -7.23
C ALA A 30 -5.93 11.27 -8.13
N GLY A 31 -4.74 10.65 -8.02
CA GLY A 31 -3.56 11.00 -8.80
C GLY A 31 -2.84 12.27 -8.33
N LEU A 32 -3.18 12.80 -7.16
CA LEU A 32 -2.62 14.02 -6.55
C LEU A 32 -1.37 13.75 -5.69
N GLY A 33 -0.60 12.74 -6.04
CA GLY A 33 0.65 12.37 -5.37
C GLY A 33 1.91 12.85 -6.12
N PRO A 34 3.06 12.89 -5.43
CA PRO A 34 4.36 13.02 -6.07
C PRO A 34 4.56 11.96 -7.15
N ARG A 35 5.20 12.38 -8.25
CA ARG A 35 5.62 11.48 -9.34
C ARG A 35 7.13 11.42 -9.41
N ARG A 36 7.69 10.23 -9.39
CA ARG A 36 9.14 9.98 -9.51
C ARG A 36 9.38 8.84 -10.48
N ASP A 37 10.42 8.98 -11.30
CA ASP A 37 10.86 7.92 -12.19
C ASP A 37 11.61 6.84 -11.38
N PRO A 38 11.10 5.60 -11.33
CA PRO A 38 11.77 4.51 -10.63
C PRO A 38 13.08 4.06 -11.30
N SER A 39 13.31 4.40 -12.57
CA SER A 39 14.47 3.97 -13.38
C SER A 39 15.61 5.00 -13.45
N ARG A 40 15.59 5.99 -12.55
CA ARG A 40 16.54 7.13 -12.54
C ARG A 40 18.02 6.74 -12.58
N SER A 41 18.39 5.53 -12.15
CA SER A 41 19.76 5.03 -12.26
C SER A 41 19.79 3.54 -12.63
N PRO A 42 20.36 3.16 -13.79
CA PRO A 42 20.55 1.75 -14.15
C PRO A 42 21.36 0.95 -13.14
N ARG A 43 22.18 1.60 -12.31
CA ARG A 43 22.97 0.96 -11.24
C ARG A 43 22.13 0.38 -10.12
N LEU A 44 20.87 0.81 -9.99
CA LEU A 44 19.93 0.29 -8.98
C LEU A 44 19.10 -0.87 -9.51
N ALA A 45 19.16 -1.17 -10.82
CA ALA A 45 18.42 -2.28 -11.39
C ALA A 45 18.73 -3.58 -10.64
N THR A 46 17.68 -4.27 -10.21
CA THR A 46 17.77 -5.41 -9.30
C THR A 46 16.91 -6.54 -9.83
N ARG A 47 17.45 -7.76 -9.88
CA ARG A 47 16.68 -8.96 -10.15
C ARG A 47 16.33 -9.66 -8.84
N LEU A 48 15.05 -9.85 -8.55
CA LEU A 48 14.57 -10.45 -7.30
C LEU A 48 13.41 -11.40 -7.59
N ALA A 49 13.50 -12.65 -7.10
CA ALA A 49 12.43 -13.65 -7.25
C ALA A 49 11.92 -13.83 -8.70
N GLY A 50 12.82 -13.73 -9.69
CA GLY A 50 12.48 -13.84 -11.11
C GLY A 50 11.93 -12.55 -11.75
N LEU A 51 11.77 -11.47 -10.97
CA LEU A 51 11.32 -10.16 -11.42
C LEU A 51 12.51 -9.24 -11.71
N ASP A 52 12.44 -8.51 -12.83
CA ASP A 52 13.37 -7.43 -13.15
C ASP A 52 12.81 -6.10 -12.63
N LEU A 53 13.47 -5.52 -11.64
CA LEU A 53 13.04 -4.31 -10.95
C LEU A 53 13.96 -3.14 -11.32
N PRO A 54 13.41 -1.95 -11.62
CA PRO A 54 14.21 -0.77 -11.96
C PRO A 54 15.04 -0.24 -10.78
N ASN A 55 14.67 -0.57 -9.54
CA ASN A 55 15.38 -0.25 -8.31
C ASN A 55 15.00 -1.25 -7.19
N PRO A 56 15.72 -1.33 -6.06
CA PRO A 56 15.43 -2.28 -4.99
C PRO A 56 14.39 -1.77 -3.98
N LEU A 57 13.70 -0.65 -4.24
CA LEU A 57 12.77 -0.03 -3.29
C LEU A 57 11.35 -0.52 -3.55
N GLY A 58 10.75 -1.14 -2.54
CA GLY A 58 9.34 -1.51 -2.52
C GLY A 58 8.58 -0.84 -1.38
N LEU A 59 7.27 -0.73 -1.54
CA LEU A 59 6.37 -0.35 -0.44
C LEU A 59 5.78 -1.60 0.20
N ALA A 60 5.95 -1.73 1.51
CA ALA A 60 5.46 -2.86 2.28
C ALA A 60 3.92 -2.89 2.38
N ALA A 61 3.39 -4.09 2.66
CA ALA A 61 1.98 -4.29 2.97
C ALA A 61 1.53 -3.49 4.19
N GLY A 62 0.21 -3.36 4.33
CA GLY A 62 -0.43 -2.61 5.40
C GLY A 62 -0.63 -1.13 5.06
N PHE A 63 0.05 -0.60 4.03
CA PHE A 63 -0.15 0.77 3.55
C PHE A 63 -1.40 0.88 2.67
N ASP A 64 -1.51 0.09 1.59
CA ASP A 64 -2.73 0.04 0.77
C ASP A 64 -3.42 -1.32 0.93
N LYS A 65 -4.20 -1.47 2.00
CA LYS A 65 -4.84 -2.74 2.35
C LYS A 65 -5.87 -3.21 1.33
N ASN A 66 -6.44 -2.27 0.58
CA ASN A 66 -7.63 -2.48 -0.23
C ASN A 66 -7.37 -2.34 -1.74
N ALA A 67 -6.09 -2.21 -2.14
CA ALA A 67 -5.68 -1.90 -3.52
C ALA A 67 -6.38 -0.66 -4.09
N GLY A 68 -6.63 0.35 -3.24
CA GLY A 68 -7.34 1.56 -3.61
C GLY A 68 -6.44 2.64 -4.21
N ALA A 69 -5.13 2.57 -3.99
CA ALA A 69 -4.17 3.60 -4.40
C ALA A 69 -2.88 3.04 -5.02
N ALA A 70 -2.82 1.75 -5.32
CA ALA A 70 -1.63 1.06 -5.84
C ALA A 70 -0.99 1.79 -7.04
N GLU A 71 -1.79 2.30 -7.98
CA GLU A 71 -1.27 3.04 -9.14
C GLU A 71 -0.62 4.38 -8.74
N GLY A 72 -1.25 5.13 -7.83
CA GLY A 72 -0.68 6.36 -7.28
C GLY A 72 0.63 6.10 -6.52
N LEU A 73 0.72 4.98 -5.81
CA LEU A 73 1.90 4.57 -5.06
C LEU A 73 3.06 4.14 -5.97
N LEU A 74 2.77 3.41 -7.05
CA LEU A 74 3.80 3.04 -8.04
C LEU A 74 4.41 4.27 -8.74
N ARG A 75 3.59 5.30 -8.98
CA ARG A 75 4.07 6.59 -9.50
C ARG A 75 4.97 7.33 -8.53
N PHE A 76 4.98 6.97 -7.26
CA PHE A 76 5.83 7.58 -6.24
C PHE A 76 7.32 7.17 -6.38
N GLY A 77 7.64 6.20 -7.26
CA GLY A 77 9.01 5.78 -7.61
C GLY A 77 9.41 4.40 -7.04
N PHE A 78 8.48 3.69 -6.40
CA PHE A 78 8.71 2.31 -5.98
C PHE A 78 8.75 1.37 -7.18
N ALA A 79 9.67 0.40 -7.16
CA ALA A 79 9.71 -0.66 -8.16
C ALA A 79 8.54 -1.64 -8.01
N PHE A 80 8.09 -1.85 -6.77
CA PHE A 80 6.92 -2.66 -6.46
C PHE A 80 6.15 -2.10 -5.26
N VAL A 81 4.86 -2.40 -5.19
CA VAL A 81 4.00 -2.13 -4.03
C VAL A 81 3.34 -3.41 -3.58
N GLU A 82 3.26 -3.65 -2.28
CA GLU A 82 2.54 -4.78 -1.72
C GLU A 82 1.22 -4.28 -1.11
N VAL A 83 0.09 -4.74 -1.65
CA VAL A 83 -1.25 -4.43 -1.11
C VAL A 83 -1.67 -5.46 -0.07
N GLY A 84 -2.70 -5.15 0.70
CA GLY A 84 -3.17 -6.02 1.79
C GLY A 84 -2.54 -5.66 3.14
N THR A 85 -2.57 -6.51 4.15
CA THR A 85 -3.06 -7.90 4.15
C THR A 85 -4.57 -7.99 3.86
N VAL A 86 -4.90 -8.79 2.85
CA VAL A 86 -6.26 -9.08 2.42
C VAL A 86 -6.73 -10.37 3.06
N THR A 87 -7.94 -10.41 3.61
CA THR A 87 -8.56 -11.62 4.12
C THR A 87 -9.66 -12.10 3.19
N ILE A 88 -10.04 -13.38 3.26
CA ILE A 88 -11.13 -13.92 2.44
C ILE A 88 -12.42 -13.09 2.62
N ARG A 89 -12.80 -12.84 3.87
CA ARG A 89 -13.98 -12.03 4.22
C ARG A 89 -13.57 -10.60 4.61
N PRO A 90 -14.40 -9.59 4.35
CA PRO A 90 -14.18 -8.24 4.87
C PRO A 90 -14.17 -8.25 6.40
N GLN A 91 -13.38 -7.36 6.99
CA GLN A 91 -13.39 -7.15 8.43
C GLN A 91 -13.04 -5.71 8.78
N ALA A 92 -13.74 -5.15 9.78
CA ALA A 92 -13.53 -3.77 10.23
C ALA A 92 -12.19 -3.57 10.96
N GLY A 93 -11.61 -4.65 11.47
CA GLY A 93 -10.44 -4.66 12.35
C GLY A 93 -10.76 -4.28 13.80
N ASN A 94 -9.74 -3.95 14.58
CA ASN A 94 -9.91 -3.61 16.00
C ASN A 94 -10.54 -2.22 16.20
N PRO A 95 -11.15 -1.91 17.35
CA PRO A 95 -11.66 -0.56 17.66
C PRO A 95 -10.57 0.52 17.61
N ARG A 96 -10.96 1.75 17.26
CA ARG A 96 -10.07 2.93 17.29
C ARG A 96 -9.97 3.53 18.70
N PRO A 97 -8.86 4.20 19.06
CA PRO A 97 -7.64 4.39 18.29
C PRO A 97 -6.74 3.15 18.28
N ARG A 98 -6.11 2.89 17.13
CA ARG A 98 -5.36 1.65 16.85
C ARG A 98 -4.07 1.85 16.04
N LEU A 99 -3.74 3.10 15.72
CA LEU A 99 -2.52 3.52 15.05
C LEU A 99 -1.96 4.72 15.82
N PHE A 100 -0.68 4.67 16.17
CA PHE A 100 -0.03 5.68 17.01
C PHE A 100 1.31 6.07 16.39
N ARG A 101 1.61 7.37 16.37
CA ARG A 101 2.90 7.91 15.94
C ARG A 101 3.74 8.26 17.16
N LEU A 102 4.97 7.73 17.20
CA LEU A 102 5.98 8.06 18.20
C LEU A 102 7.06 8.86 17.48
N ALA A 103 6.81 10.16 17.32
CA ALA A 103 7.59 11.02 16.44
C ALA A 103 9.06 11.16 16.89
N ALA A 104 9.30 11.21 18.20
CA ALA A 104 10.65 11.28 18.77
C ALA A 104 11.48 10.03 18.44
N ASP A 105 10.83 8.86 18.44
CA ASP A 105 11.46 7.56 18.18
C ASP A 105 11.46 7.17 16.70
N GLN A 106 10.91 8.05 15.83
CA GLN A 106 10.66 7.74 14.41
C GLN A 106 9.90 6.41 14.21
N ALA A 107 8.96 6.11 15.12
CA ALA A 107 8.29 4.82 15.19
C ALA A 107 6.76 4.93 15.08
N ILE A 108 6.14 3.79 14.79
CA ILE A 108 4.70 3.63 14.73
C ILE A 108 4.32 2.36 15.51
N ILE A 109 3.29 2.46 16.35
CA ILE A 109 2.64 1.30 16.96
C ILE A 109 1.27 1.13 16.30
N ASN A 110 0.91 -0.09 15.90
CA ASN A 110 -0.41 -0.37 15.37
C ASN A 110 -0.97 -1.69 15.90
N ARG A 111 -2.30 -1.73 16.03
CA ARG A 111 -3.08 -2.91 16.40
C ARG A 111 -4.31 -2.98 15.49
N MET A 112 -4.09 -2.94 14.19
CA MET A 112 -5.16 -2.73 13.20
C MET A 112 -6.13 -3.93 13.10
N GLY A 113 -5.61 -5.16 13.25
CA GLY A 113 -6.40 -6.38 13.14
C GLY A 113 -6.93 -6.65 11.72
N PHE A 114 -6.06 -6.57 10.71
CA PHE A 114 -6.37 -6.79 9.28
C PHE A 114 -7.66 -6.12 8.78
N ASN A 115 -7.89 -4.84 9.07
CA ASN A 115 -9.04 -4.14 8.49
C ASN A 115 -8.94 -4.07 6.94
N ASN A 116 -9.87 -4.69 6.22
CA ASN A 116 -9.90 -4.72 4.75
C ASN A 116 -11.31 -5.07 4.22
N ASP A 117 -11.51 -4.84 2.92
CA ASP A 117 -12.79 -5.02 2.23
C ASP A 117 -13.03 -6.46 1.73
N GLY A 118 -12.12 -7.38 2.02
CA GLY A 118 -12.18 -8.78 1.60
C GLY A 118 -11.60 -9.03 0.20
N ALA A 119 -11.21 -10.28 -0.03
CA ALA A 119 -10.50 -10.71 -1.24
C ALA A 119 -11.28 -10.43 -2.53
N HIS A 120 -12.60 -10.58 -2.51
CA HIS A 120 -13.43 -10.31 -3.68
C HIS A 120 -13.36 -8.83 -4.12
N ALA A 121 -13.56 -7.90 -3.18
CA ALA A 121 -13.52 -6.46 -3.48
C ALA A 121 -12.12 -6.01 -3.94
N VAL A 122 -11.07 -6.52 -3.28
CA VAL A 122 -9.69 -6.21 -3.67
C VAL A 122 -9.35 -6.81 -5.04
N GLY A 123 -9.79 -8.04 -5.31
CA GLY A 123 -9.63 -8.70 -6.60
C GLY A 123 -10.25 -7.90 -7.76
N LEU A 124 -11.46 -7.36 -7.57
CA LEU A 124 -12.11 -6.51 -8.57
C LEU A 124 -11.30 -5.23 -8.87
N ARG A 125 -10.74 -4.58 -7.84
CA ARG A 125 -9.90 -3.38 -8.03
C ARG A 125 -8.61 -3.70 -8.76
N LEU A 126 -7.97 -4.83 -8.43
CA LEU A 126 -6.77 -5.30 -9.13
C LEU A 126 -7.07 -5.68 -10.58
N ALA A 127 -8.21 -6.32 -10.85
CA ALA A 127 -8.65 -6.65 -12.20
C ALA A 127 -8.90 -5.39 -13.03
N ALA A 128 -9.62 -4.40 -12.49
CA ALA A 128 -9.83 -3.11 -13.14
C ALA A 128 -8.51 -2.41 -13.47
N ARG A 129 -7.53 -2.44 -12.55
CA ARG A 129 -6.18 -1.94 -12.83
C ARG A 129 -5.52 -2.68 -13.99
N ALA A 130 -5.64 -4.01 -14.05
CA ALA A 130 -5.00 -4.82 -15.08
C ALA A 130 -5.54 -4.49 -16.49
N GLN A 131 -6.80 -4.08 -16.62
CA GLN A 131 -7.40 -3.67 -17.91
C GLN A 131 -6.70 -2.46 -18.53
N HIS A 132 -6.06 -1.61 -17.72
CA HIS A 132 -5.33 -0.43 -18.20
C HIS A 132 -3.87 -0.72 -18.56
N ARG A 133 -3.42 -1.98 -18.47
CA ARG A 133 -2.05 -2.38 -18.83
C ARG A 133 -2.01 -2.97 -20.23
N THR A 134 -1.13 -2.43 -21.06
CA THR A 134 -0.78 -3.00 -22.36
C THR A 134 0.41 -3.94 -22.19
N GLY A 135 0.24 -5.23 -22.43
CA GLY A 135 1.32 -6.23 -22.41
C GLY A 135 1.41 -7.09 -21.14
N HIS A 136 1.85 -8.34 -21.33
CA HIS A 136 2.13 -9.28 -20.24
C HIS A 136 3.55 -9.05 -19.71
N GLY A 137 3.67 -8.52 -18.49
CA GLY A 137 4.96 -8.42 -17.79
C GLY A 137 5.63 -7.05 -17.77
N ASP A 138 5.32 -6.14 -18.72
CA ASP A 138 6.05 -4.87 -18.90
C ASP A 138 5.54 -3.70 -18.04
N GLY A 139 5.35 -3.89 -16.74
CA GLY A 139 4.96 -2.76 -15.90
C GLY A 139 5.03 -2.98 -14.40
N PRO A 140 4.78 -1.93 -13.61
CA PRO A 140 5.16 -1.91 -12.20
C PRO A 140 4.47 -3.02 -11.39
N VAL A 141 5.24 -3.67 -10.53
CA VAL A 141 4.83 -4.90 -9.82
C VAL A 141 3.90 -4.58 -8.66
N VAL A 142 2.80 -5.32 -8.54
CA VAL A 142 1.91 -5.28 -7.38
C VAL A 142 1.90 -6.67 -6.74
N GLY A 143 2.44 -6.79 -5.54
CA GLY A 143 2.32 -7.97 -4.69
C GLY A 143 1.01 -7.92 -3.89
N VAL A 144 0.46 -9.09 -3.55
CA VAL A 144 -0.76 -9.19 -2.73
C VAL A 144 -0.44 -9.99 -1.47
N ASN A 145 -0.46 -9.32 -0.33
CA ASN A 145 -0.34 -9.95 0.97
C ASN A 145 -1.69 -10.54 1.38
N ILE A 146 -1.72 -11.83 1.74
CA ILE A 146 -2.95 -12.57 2.07
C ILE A 146 -2.84 -13.10 3.51
N GLY A 147 -3.93 -12.99 4.26
CA GLY A 147 -4.02 -13.48 5.63
C GLY A 147 -5.32 -14.23 5.92
N LYS A 148 -5.32 -14.99 7.01
CA LYS A 148 -6.50 -15.71 7.52
C LYS A 148 -7.51 -14.72 8.13
N SER A 149 -8.80 -14.94 7.89
CA SER A 149 -9.85 -14.12 8.49
C SER A 149 -9.97 -14.46 9.99
N LYS A 150 -10.32 -13.48 10.85
CA LYS A 150 -10.50 -13.73 12.31
C LYS A 150 -11.61 -14.74 12.62
N ALA A 151 -12.58 -14.91 11.72
CA ALA A 151 -13.74 -15.79 11.87
C ALA A 151 -13.52 -17.23 11.34
N VAL A 152 -12.28 -17.71 11.31
CA VAL A 152 -12.01 -19.12 11.04
C VAL A 152 -11.85 -19.81 12.40
N PRO A 153 -12.69 -20.81 12.74
CA PRO A 153 -12.46 -21.67 13.90
C PRO A 153 -11.03 -22.24 13.89
N ASP A 154 -10.42 -22.39 15.06
CA ASP A 154 -9.02 -22.85 15.18
C ASP A 154 -8.78 -24.28 14.63
N ASP A 155 -9.85 -25.04 14.37
CA ASP A 155 -9.81 -26.45 13.95
C ASP A 155 -9.40 -26.65 12.47
N ASP A 156 -9.41 -25.60 11.64
CA ASP A 156 -8.93 -25.67 10.25
C ASP A 156 -7.53 -25.01 10.12
N GLN A 157 -6.52 -25.71 10.62
CA GLN A 157 -5.09 -25.38 10.48
C GLN A 157 -4.30 -26.45 9.72
N ALA A 158 -4.93 -27.08 8.73
CA ALA A 158 -4.26 -27.98 7.78
C ALA A 158 -3.78 -27.22 6.52
#